data_AF-A0A0G1LTP7-F1
#
_entry.id   AF-A0A0G1LTP7-F1
#
_cell.length_a   1.000
_cell.length_b   1.000
_cell.length_c   1.000
_cell.angle_alpha   90.00
_cell.angle_beta   90.00
_cell.angle_gamma   90.00
#
_symmetry.space_group_name_H-M   'P 1'
#
loop_
_entity.id
_entity.type
_entity.pdbx_description
1 polymer ?
#
loop_
_entity_poly.entity_id
_entity_poly.type
_entity_poly.pdbx_seq_one_letter_code
_entity_poly.pdbx_strand_id
1 'polypeptide(L)'
;MAKMKQQIVFFEEGKTLPSGSVLAAPNMVAYIRDVLDVGPIGAVVKRFIKLPVLDMVRLGLRNLPHLLKIVGKDFVSGLLILVEIELLKSKKAKIASVVLTDQVSDLGIAFGNNVLYDRFIKLAHAYEKDAGIWTNNFKTTAIRLGKWRLRPDFMVVPQETGRDLWETSGIKIGVIENKAELVFYQATAKNEERSGGSRLLRLPTT
;
A
#
# COMPACT_ATOMS: atom_id res chain seq x y z
N MET A 1 19.93 -16.33 -6.04
CA MET A 1 18.86 -15.35 -5.73
C MET A 1 19.35 -14.45 -4.60
N ALA A 2 19.44 -13.14 -4.84
CA ALA A 2 19.67 -12.19 -3.75
C ALA A 2 18.36 -11.99 -3.00
N LYS A 3 18.35 -12.22 -1.69
CA LYS A 3 17.18 -11.97 -0.83
C LYS A 3 17.38 -10.62 -0.15
N MET A 4 16.48 -9.69 -0.41
CA MET A 4 16.43 -8.43 0.35
C MET A 4 15.36 -8.58 1.44
N LYS A 5 15.80 -8.49 2.70
CA LYS A 5 14.94 -8.56 3.87
C LYS A 5 14.60 -7.13 4.29
N GLN A 6 13.31 -6.80 4.29
CA GLN A 6 12.78 -5.57 4.84
C GLN A 6 11.74 -5.92 5.89
N GLN A 7 11.49 -5.04 6.85
CA GLN A 7 10.45 -5.27 7.84
C GLN A 7 9.17 -4.55 7.40
N ILE A 8 8.03 -5.24 7.42
CA ILE A 8 6.73 -4.55 7.38
C ILE A 8 6.41 -4.08 8.79
N VAL A 9 6.09 -2.79 8.90
CA VAL A 9 5.78 -2.15 10.18
C VAL A 9 4.50 -1.34 10.05
N PHE A 10 3.69 -1.36 11.09
CA PHE A 10 2.58 -0.43 11.22
C PHE A 10 3.06 0.83 11.93
N PHE A 11 2.46 1.97 11.61
CA PHE A 11 2.70 3.17 12.41
C PHE A 11 2.12 2.98 13.82
N GLU A 12 2.96 3.24 14.82
CA GLU A 12 2.58 3.27 16.23
C GLU A 12 3.18 4.52 16.89
N GLU A 13 2.35 5.22 17.66
CA GLU A 13 2.75 6.47 18.30
C GLU A 13 3.85 6.22 19.35
N GLY A 14 4.92 7.01 19.30
CA GLY A 14 6.06 6.88 20.21
C GLY A 14 7.07 5.79 19.83
N LYS A 15 6.83 4.99 18.79
CA LYS A 15 7.80 4.00 18.30
C LYS A 15 8.59 4.54 17.10
N THR A 16 9.90 4.31 17.11
CA THR A 16 10.77 4.60 15.96
C THR A 16 10.66 3.48 14.94
N LEU A 17 10.41 3.83 13.68
CA LEU A 17 10.38 2.84 12.60
C LEU A 17 11.81 2.55 12.13
N PRO A 18 12.18 1.27 11.92
CA PRO A 18 13.48 0.91 11.37
C PRO A 18 13.70 1.55 9.99
N SER A 19 14.92 2.00 9.72
CA SER A 19 15.27 2.55 8.41
C SER A 19 15.17 1.48 7.33
N GLY A 20 14.65 1.83 6.15
CA GLY A 20 14.44 0.88 5.05
C GLY A 20 13.25 -0.08 5.25
N SER A 21 12.42 0.13 6.28
CA SER A 21 11.17 -0.62 6.46
C SER A 21 10.10 -0.23 5.44
N VAL A 22 9.12 -1.12 5.29
CA VAL A 22 7.90 -0.92 4.52
C VAL A 22 6.78 -0.56 5.49
N LEU A 23 6.21 0.63 5.33
CA LEU A 23 5.10 1.08 6.16
C LEU A 23 3.79 0.44 5.68
N ALA A 24 3.14 -0.39 6.49
CA ALA A 24 1.78 -0.87 6.28
C ALA A 24 0.77 0.18 6.75
N ALA A 25 0.06 0.78 5.79
CA ALA A 25 -0.87 1.88 6.05
C ALA A 25 -2.22 1.67 5.33
N PRO A 26 -3.34 2.11 5.92
CA PRO A 26 -3.43 2.65 7.27
C PRO A 26 -3.40 1.53 8.32
N ASN A 27 -2.95 1.83 9.54
CA ASN A 27 -3.09 0.95 10.70
C ASN A 27 -4.57 0.88 11.12
N MET A 28 -5.31 0.00 10.47
CA MET A 28 -6.74 -0.18 10.66
C MET A 28 -7.10 -0.67 12.05
N VAL A 29 -6.25 -1.46 12.70
CA VAL A 29 -6.48 -1.91 14.09
C VAL A 29 -6.48 -0.71 15.04
N ALA A 30 -5.48 0.16 14.93
CA ALA A 30 -5.43 1.37 15.73
C ALA A 30 -6.57 2.34 15.38
N TYR A 31 -6.95 2.44 14.10
CA TYR A 31 -8.06 3.28 13.68
C TYR A 31 -9.39 2.80 14.26
N ILE A 32 -9.71 1.51 14.16
CA ILE A 32 -10.96 0.93 14.68
C ILE A 32 -11.07 1.19 16.19
N ARG A 33 -9.96 1.11 16.94
CA ARG A 33 -9.95 1.47 18.36
C ARG A 33 -10.36 2.94 18.57
N ASP A 34 -9.77 3.87 17.82
CA ASP A 34 -10.17 5.29 17.90
C ASP A 34 -11.65 5.50 17.50
N VAL A 35 -12.14 4.74 16.51
CA VAL A 35 -13.54 4.82 16.06
C VAL A 35 -14.53 4.42 17.16
N LEU A 36 -14.18 3.42 17.97
CA LEU A 36 -15.02 2.98 19.09
C LEU A 36 -15.15 4.06 20.17
N ASP A 37 -14.12 4.89 20.34
CA ASP A 37 -14.10 5.95 21.36
C ASP A 37 -14.81 7.24 20.89
N VAL A 38 -14.53 7.67 19.65
CA VAL A 38 -14.88 9.03 19.16
C VAL A 38 -15.60 9.05 17.81
N GLY A 39 -15.95 7.88 17.28
CA GLY A 39 -16.58 7.72 15.96
C GLY A 39 -15.62 7.92 14.78
N PRO A 40 -16.07 7.63 13.54
CA PRO A 40 -15.21 7.65 12.34
C PRO A 40 -14.55 8.99 12.05
N ILE A 41 -15.32 10.08 12.16
CA ILE A 41 -14.82 11.44 11.91
C ILE A 41 -13.91 11.88 13.06
N GLY A 42 -14.33 11.65 14.32
CA GLY A 42 -13.54 11.96 15.50
C GLY A 42 -12.18 11.27 15.48
N ALA A 43 -12.11 10.03 15.02
CA ALA A 43 -10.87 9.27 14.90
C ALA A 43 -9.88 9.91 13.90
N VAL A 44 -10.38 10.38 12.74
CA VAL A 44 -9.56 11.10 11.75
C VAL A 44 -9.07 12.43 12.33
N VAL A 45 -9.97 13.21 12.95
CA VAL A 45 -9.64 14.50 13.56
C VAL A 45 -8.61 14.34 14.67
N LYS A 46 -8.79 13.37 15.58
CA LYS A 46 -7.86 13.02 16.67
C LYS A 46 -6.45 12.75 16.14
N ARG A 47 -6.34 12.11 14.96
CA ARG A 47 -5.05 11.82 14.32
C ARG A 47 -4.45 13.03 13.62
N PHE A 48 -5.29 13.87 13.02
CA PHE A 48 -4.92 15.10 12.32
C PHE A 48 -4.37 16.18 13.27
N ILE A 49 -5.04 16.44 14.40
CA ILE A 49 -4.60 17.47 15.38
C ILE A 49 -3.25 17.14 16.04
N LYS A 50 -2.81 15.88 15.96
CA LYS A 50 -1.50 15.43 16.44
C LYS A 50 -0.37 15.65 15.44
N LEU A 51 -0.66 16.22 14.26
CA LEU A 51 0.38 16.57 13.29
C LEU A 51 1.02 17.92 13.64
N PRO A 52 2.30 18.13 13.30
CA PRO A 52 2.89 19.46 13.29
C PRO A 52 2.08 20.41 12.39
N VAL A 53 1.97 21.68 12.77
CA VAL A 53 1.16 22.70 12.05
C VAL A 53 1.48 22.76 10.56
N LEU A 54 2.76 22.66 10.18
CA LEU A 54 3.16 22.67 8.78
C LEU A 54 2.62 21.45 8.00
N ASP A 55 2.58 20.29 8.64
CA ASP A 55 2.03 19.06 8.04
C ASP A 55 0.50 19.13 7.97
N MET A 56 -0.16 19.77 8.95
CA MET A 56 -1.60 20.05 8.91
C MET A 56 -1.96 20.95 7.72
N VAL A 57 -1.21 22.03 7.50
CA VAL A 57 -1.42 22.93 6.36
C VAL A 57 -1.18 22.21 5.04
N ARG A 58 -0.11 21.41 4.95
CA ARG A 58 0.20 20.62 3.75
C ARG A 58 -0.90 19.62 3.42
N LEU A 59 -1.38 18.89 4.43
CA LEU A 59 -2.50 17.95 4.28
C LEU A 59 -3.78 18.69 3.88
N GLY A 60 -4.06 19.83 4.52
CA GLY A 60 -5.21 20.68 4.24
C GLY A 60 -5.22 21.19 2.80
N LEU A 61 -4.11 21.76 2.31
CA LEU A 61 -4.00 22.26 0.93
C LEU A 61 -4.14 21.14 -0.11
N ARG A 62 -3.51 19.97 0.15
CA ARG A 62 -3.54 18.84 -0.79
C ARG A 62 -4.89 18.14 -0.85
N ASN A 63 -5.61 18.10 0.27
CA ASN A 63 -6.94 17.51 0.35
C ASN A 63 -8.08 18.53 0.23
N LEU A 64 -7.78 19.82 0.05
CA LEU A 64 -8.79 20.88 -0.13
C LEU A 64 -9.85 20.56 -1.20
N PRO A 65 -9.50 20.07 -2.42
CA PRO A 65 -10.50 19.68 -3.41
C PRO A 65 -11.30 18.42 -3.03
N HIS A 66 -10.90 17.70 -1.99
CA HIS A 66 -11.53 16.47 -1.51
C HIS A 66 -12.25 16.64 -0.15
N LEU A 67 -12.01 17.74 0.58
CA LEU A 67 -12.64 18.04 1.87
C LEU A 67 -14.16 18.05 1.80
N LEU A 68 -14.75 18.60 0.73
CA LEU A 68 -16.20 18.56 0.50
C LEU A 68 -16.74 17.13 0.27
N LYS A 69 -15.93 16.23 -0.31
CA LYS A 69 -16.29 14.81 -0.51
C LYS A 69 -16.17 13.99 0.77
N ILE A 70 -15.27 14.39 1.67
CA ILE A 70 -15.10 13.78 3.00
C ILE A 70 -16.30 14.10 3.89
N VAL A 71 -16.83 15.33 3.81
CA VAL A 71 -18.12 15.69 4.42
C VAL A 71 -19.26 14.84 3.83
N GLY A 72 -19.15 14.44 2.57
CA GLY A 72 -20.05 13.50 1.89
C GLY A 72 -19.88 12.01 2.24
N LYS A 73 -19.09 11.65 3.28
CA LYS A 73 -18.82 10.26 3.70
C LYS A 73 -18.10 9.39 2.65
N ASP A 74 -17.29 9.98 1.78
CA ASP A 74 -16.45 9.21 0.86
C ASP A 74 -15.35 8.44 1.63
N PHE A 75 -15.61 7.15 1.85
CA PHE A 75 -14.74 6.21 2.55
C PHE A 75 -13.32 6.17 1.97
N VAL A 76 -13.16 6.28 0.65
CA VAL A 76 -11.83 6.28 -0.01
C VAL A 76 -11.02 7.49 0.39
N SER A 77 -11.64 8.66 0.36
CA SER A 77 -10.98 9.91 0.72
C SER A 77 -10.55 9.92 2.20
N GLY A 78 -11.39 9.36 3.09
CA GLY A 78 -11.03 9.17 4.50
C GLY A 78 -9.85 8.23 4.71
N LEU A 79 -9.84 7.07 4.02
CA LEU A 79 -8.74 6.11 4.09
C LEU A 79 -7.40 6.70 3.61
N LEU A 80 -7.42 7.42 2.49
CA LEU A 80 -6.21 8.02 1.93
C LEU A 80 -5.65 9.13 2.83
N ILE A 81 -6.52 9.87 3.53
CA ILE A 81 -6.08 10.80 4.56
C ILE A 81 -5.40 10.05 5.72
N LEU A 82 -5.94 8.92 6.16
CA LEU A 82 -5.28 8.13 7.22
C LEU A 82 -3.89 7.66 6.79
N VAL A 83 -3.76 7.18 5.54
CA VAL A 83 -2.46 6.81 4.95
C VAL A 83 -1.51 8.01 4.93
N GLU A 84 -1.97 9.17 4.47
CA GLU A 84 -1.16 10.39 4.43
C GLU A 84 -0.72 10.85 5.83
N ILE A 85 -1.61 10.79 6.83
CA ILE A 85 -1.26 11.13 8.22
C ILE A 85 -0.15 10.20 8.71
N GLU A 86 -0.25 8.90 8.45
CA GLU A 86 0.77 7.93 8.87
C GLU A 86 2.09 8.14 8.12
N LEU A 87 2.07 8.50 6.83
CA LEU A 87 3.26 8.90 6.08
C LEU A 87 3.92 10.15 6.66
N LEU A 88 3.14 11.19 6.97
CA LEU A 88 3.63 12.43 7.57
C LEU A 88 4.23 12.19 8.95
N LYS A 89 3.60 11.36 9.78
CA LYS A 89 4.14 10.99 11.10
C LYS A 89 5.40 10.13 10.99
N SER A 90 5.52 9.36 9.91
CA SER A 90 6.68 8.52 9.62
C SER A 90 7.81 9.26 8.90
N LYS A 91 7.68 10.57 8.58
CA LYS A 91 8.66 11.31 7.77
C LYS A 91 10.09 11.32 8.31
N LYS A 92 10.25 11.21 9.64
CA LYS A 92 11.56 11.15 10.29
C LYS A 92 12.22 9.77 10.14
N ALA A 93 11.42 8.73 9.91
CA ALA A 93 11.92 7.43 9.56
C ALA A 93 12.25 7.38 8.07
N LYS A 94 13.41 6.84 7.72
CA LYS A 94 13.82 6.61 6.33
C LYS A 94 13.09 5.40 5.75
N ILE A 95 11.75 5.43 5.74
CA ILE A 95 10.93 4.40 5.10
C ILE A 95 11.13 4.48 3.59
N ALA A 96 11.32 3.33 2.94
CA ALA A 96 11.55 3.26 1.50
C ALA A 96 10.24 3.13 0.72
N SER A 97 9.25 2.47 1.33
CA SER A 97 8.04 2.03 0.66
C SER A 97 6.84 2.12 1.60
N VAL A 98 5.65 2.26 1.02
CA VAL A 98 4.37 2.18 1.74
C VAL A 98 3.51 1.13 1.07
N VAL A 99 2.85 0.30 1.86
CA VAL A 99 1.96 -0.76 1.39
C VAL A 99 0.55 -0.53 1.91
N LEU A 100 -0.43 -0.60 1.01
CA LEU A 100 -1.84 -0.61 1.40
C LEU A 100 -2.13 -1.94 2.10
N THR A 101 -2.67 -1.88 3.32
CA THR A 101 -2.93 -3.07 4.15
C THR A 101 -3.91 -4.03 3.48
N ASP A 102 -3.76 -5.32 3.80
CA ASP A 102 -4.61 -6.40 3.28
C ASP A 102 -6.10 -6.18 3.54
N GLN A 103 -6.45 -5.67 4.73
CA GLN A 103 -7.83 -5.33 5.09
C GLN A 103 -8.44 -4.28 4.15
N VAL A 104 -7.66 -3.26 3.76
CA VAL A 104 -8.15 -2.17 2.92
C VAL A 104 -8.12 -2.55 1.44
N SER A 105 -7.07 -3.23 1.00
CA SER A 105 -6.95 -3.70 -0.37
C SER A 105 -8.01 -4.77 -0.68
N ASP A 106 -8.14 -5.83 0.11
CA ASP A 106 -9.07 -6.91 -0.22
C ASP A 106 -10.52 -6.39 -0.25
N LEU A 107 -10.85 -5.44 0.64
CA LEU A 107 -12.12 -4.73 0.63
C LEU A 107 -12.30 -3.85 -0.62
N GLY A 108 -11.27 -3.06 -0.97
CA GLY A 108 -11.28 -2.22 -2.16
C GLY A 108 -11.39 -3.03 -3.45
N ILE A 109 -10.72 -4.19 -3.52
CA ILE A 109 -10.88 -5.16 -4.59
C ILE A 109 -12.32 -5.64 -4.60
N ALA A 110 -12.87 -6.13 -3.49
CA ALA A 110 -14.23 -6.66 -3.43
C ALA A 110 -15.27 -5.67 -3.99
N PHE A 111 -15.19 -4.40 -3.58
CA PHE A 111 -16.09 -3.33 -4.06
C PHE A 111 -15.78 -2.78 -5.45
N GLY A 112 -14.73 -3.27 -6.13
CA GLY A 112 -14.37 -2.81 -7.47
C GLY A 112 -13.87 -1.36 -7.50
N ASN A 113 -13.27 -0.89 -6.40
CA ASN A 113 -12.91 0.50 -6.21
C ASN A 113 -11.54 0.82 -6.81
N ASN A 114 -11.47 0.97 -8.14
CA ASN A 114 -10.24 1.33 -8.84
C ASN A 114 -9.65 2.68 -8.38
N VAL A 115 -10.51 3.63 -7.97
CA VAL A 115 -10.11 4.97 -7.53
C VAL A 115 -9.23 4.92 -6.28
N LEU A 116 -9.50 4.01 -5.34
CA LEU A 116 -8.67 3.82 -4.15
C LEU A 116 -7.22 3.52 -4.54
N TYR A 117 -7.01 2.57 -5.45
CA TYR A 117 -5.68 2.13 -5.88
C TYR A 117 -4.94 3.20 -6.67
N ASP A 118 -5.60 3.81 -7.65
CA ASP A 118 -5.02 4.88 -8.46
C ASP A 118 -4.54 6.04 -7.58
N ARG A 119 -5.39 6.49 -6.65
CA ARG A 119 -5.04 7.57 -5.74
C ARG A 119 -3.99 7.16 -4.71
N PHE A 120 -4.02 5.93 -4.21
CA PHE A 120 -2.99 5.42 -3.30
C PHE A 120 -1.61 5.38 -3.97
N ILE A 121 -1.52 4.89 -5.22
CA ILE A 121 -0.26 4.84 -5.96
C ILE A 121 0.28 6.26 -6.17
N LYS A 122 -0.55 7.19 -6.66
CA LYS A 122 -0.19 8.60 -6.81
C LYS A 122 0.23 9.25 -5.49
N LEU A 123 -0.46 8.91 -4.40
CA LEU A 123 -0.16 9.36 -3.06
C LEU A 123 1.26 8.92 -2.64
N ALA A 124 1.57 7.64 -2.74
CA ALA A 124 2.88 7.10 -2.40
C ALA A 124 4.00 7.77 -3.21
N HIS A 125 3.80 7.89 -4.53
CA HIS A 125 4.76 8.54 -5.43
C HIS A 125 4.96 10.02 -5.12
N ALA A 126 3.91 10.74 -4.72
CA ALA A 126 4.01 12.13 -4.29
C ALA A 126 4.83 12.33 -3.00
N TYR A 127 5.09 11.25 -2.24
CA TYR A 127 5.99 11.22 -1.09
C TYR A 127 7.33 10.52 -1.41
N GLU A 128 7.62 10.27 -2.69
CA GLU A 128 8.83 9.58 -3.14
C GLU A 128 8.98 8.20 -2.46
N LYS A 129 7.88 7.44 -2.41
CA LYS A 129 7.83 6.08 -1.87
C LYS A 129 7.33 5.10 -2.92
N ASP A 130 7.89 3.89 -2.93
CA ASP A 130 7.31 2.77 -3.68
C ASP A 130 5.93 2.43 -3.11
N ALA A 131 4.96 2.23 -4.01
CA ALA A 131 3.58 1.88 -3.72
C ALA A 131 3.38 0.36 -3.76
N GLY A 132 3.11 -0.23 -2.60
CA GLY A 132 2.81 -1.64 -2.43
C GLY A 132 1.32 -1.92 -2.28
N ILE A 133 0.87 -3.08 -2.76
CA ILE A 133 -0.46 -3.63 -2.41
C ILE A 133 -0.28 -4.95 -1.68
N TRP A 134 -0.66 -5.00 -0.41
CA TRP A 134 -0.76 -6.27 0.33
C TRP A 134 -2.11 -6.88 0.05
N THR A 135 -2.20 -8.15 -0.34
CA THR A 135 -3.48 -8.84 -0.55
C THR A 135 -3.37 -10.31 -0.16
N ASN A 136 -4.43 -10.89 0.40
CA ASN A 136 -4.52 -12.33 0.59
C ASN A 136 -5.08 -13.04 -0.66
N ASN A 137 -5.54 -12.27 -1.66
CA ASN A 137 -6.25 -12.75 -2.85
C ASN A 137 -5.52 -12.39 -4.15
N PHE A 138 -4.22 -12.70 -4.26
CA PHE A 138 -3.34 -12.25 -5.34
C PHE A 138 -3.95 -12.39 -6.74
N LYS A 139 -4.46 -13.56 -7.10
CA LYS A 139 -4.98 -13.83 -8.45
C LYS A 139 -6.11 -12.86 -8.82
N THR A 140 -7.07 -12.67 -7.92
CA THR A 140 -8.19 -11.75 -8.11
C THR A 140 -7.70 -10.31 -8.19
N THR A 141 -6.80 -9.92 -7.29
CA THR A 141 -6.23 -8.58 -7.22
C THR A 141 -5.46 -8.24 -8.49
N ALA A 142 -4.54 -9.12 -8.94
CA ALA A 142 -3.74 -8.94 -10.15
C ALA A 142 -4.63 -8.80 -11.41
N ILE A 143 -5.66 -9.64 -11.53
CA ILE A 143 -6.62 -9.54 -12.65
C ILE A 143 -7.35 -8.19 -12.63
N ARG A 144 -7.84 -7.73 -11.47
CA ARG A 144 -8.55 -6.44 -11.38
C ARG A 144 -7.62 -5.27 -11.68
N LEU A 145 -6.42 -5.25 -11.10
CA LEU A 145 -5.42 -4.21 -11.36
C LEU A 145 -5.03 -4.17 -12.85
N GLY A 146 -4.85 -5.33 -13.49
CA GLY A 146 -4.61 -5.43 -14.94
C GLY A 146 -5.75 -4.85 -15.77
N LYS A 147 -7.01 -5.19 -15.44
CA LYS A 147 -8.19 -4.61 -16.09
C LYS A 147 -8.27 -3.09 -15.91
N TRP A 148 -7.88 -2.58 -14.76
CA TRP A 148 -7.86 -1.14 -14.45
C TRP A 148 -6.60 -0.43 -14.96
N ARG A 149 -5.65 -1.16 -15.56
CA ARG A 149 -4.35 -0.66 -16.01
C ARG A 149 -3.55 0.04 -14.90
N LEU A 150 -3.70 -0.43 -13.67
CA LEU A 150 -2.97 0.06 -12.50
C LEU A 150 -1.76 -0.82 -12.23
N ARG A 151 -0.61 -0.20 -11.95
CA ARG A 151 0.66 -0.89 -11.72
C ARG A 151 1.23 -0.44 -10.38
N PRO A 152 1.05 -1.20 -9.29
CA PRO A 152 1.82 -0.98 -8.07
C PRO A 152 3.30 -1.35 -8.32
N ASP A 153 4.21 -0.78 -7.53
CA ASP A 153 5.65 -1.06 -7.62
C ASP A 153 5.98 -2.46 -7.08
N PHE A 154 5.18 -2.94 -6.13
CA PHE A 154 5.28 -4.30 -5.61
C PHE A 154 3.95 -4.80 -5.03
N MET A 155 3.85 -6.10 -4.84
CA MET A 155 2.74 -6.73 -4.12
C MET A 155 3.25 -7.51 -2.92
N VAL A 156 2.51 -7.49 -1.83
CA VAL A 156 2.75 -8.30 -0.65
C VAL A 156 1.69 -9.39 -0.57
N VAL A 157 2.13 -10.64 -0.44
CA VAL A 157 1.24 -11.81 -0.46
C VAL A 157 1.63 -12.83 0.61
N PRO A 158 0.71 -13.72 1.02
CA PRO A 158 1.03 -14.87 1.84
C PRO A 158 2.11 -15.76 1.20
N GLN A 159 2.92 -16.42 2.03
CA GLN A 159 4.05 -17.22 1.58
C GLN A 159 3.68 -18.38 0.66
N GLU A 160 2.55 -19.01 0.92
CA GLU A 160 2.01 -20.12 0.10
C GLU A 160 1.70 -19.64 -1.32
N THR A 161 1.16 -18.42 -1.43
CA THR A 161 0.74 -17.81 -2.68
C THR A 161 1.92 -17.22 -3.48
N GLY A 162 2.91 -16.62 -2.79
CA GLY A 162 3.97 -15.86 -3.46
C GLY A 162 5.00 -16.68 -4.24
N ARG A 163 5.20 -17.96 -3.88
CA ARG A 163 6.24 -18.80 -4.50
C ARG A 163 5.96 -19.22 -5.94
N ASP A 164 4.70 -19.42 -6.30
CA ASP A 164 4.35 -19.88 -7.65
C ASP A 164 4.07 -18.71 -8.62
N LEU A 165 3.83 -17.51 -8.09
CA LEU A 165 3.32 -16.35 -8.84
C LEU A 165 4.41 -15.36 -9.26
N TRP A 166 5.61 -15.43 -8.68
CA TRP A 166 6.72 -14.54 -9.05
C TRP A 166 7.28 -14.85 -10.44
N GLU A 167 7.23 -16.11 -10.89
CA GLU A 167 7.78 -16.54 -12.17
C GLU A 167 6.98 -16.03 -13.37
N THR A 168 5.73 -15.60 -13.15
CA THR A 168 4.75 -15.39 -14.24
C THR A 168 4.28 -13.95 -14.39
N SER A 169 4.41 -13.11 -13.35
CA SER A 169 3.72 -11.81 -13.28
C SER A 169 4.57 -10.59 -13.67
N GLY A 170 5.90 -10.67 -13.59
CA GLY A 170 6.80 -9.53 -13.83
C GLY A 170 6.69 -8.39 -12.80
N ILE A 171 5.92 -8.58 -11.72
CA ILE A 171 5.77 -7.63 -10.60
C ILE A 171 6.69 -8.07 -9.47
N LYS A 172 7.31 -7.12 -8.77
CA LYS A 172 8.11 -7.40 -7.56
C LYS A 172 7.18 -7.96 -6.47
N ILE A 173 7.44 -9.19 -6.02
CA ILE A 173 6.65 -9.85 -4.96
C ILE A 173 7.44 -9.84 -3.65
N GLY A 174 6.83 -9.29 -2.62
CA GLY A 174 7.24 -9.43 -1.22
C GLY A 174 6.41 -10.53 -0.55
N VAL A 175 7.08 -11.44 0.14
CA VAL A 175 6.45 -12.49 0.93
C VAL A 175 6.66 -12.23 2.41
N ILE A 176 5.59 -12.31 3.19
CA ILE A 176 5.68 -12.22 4.65
C ILE A 176 6.18 -13.56 5.20
N GLU A 177 7.40 -13.55 5.71
CA GLU A 177 7.99 -14.62 6.52
C GLU A 177 7.94 -14.20 8.01
N ASN A 178 7.78 -15.17 8.92
CA ASN A 178 7.90 -15.06 10.38
C ASN A 178 7.83 -13.64 11.01
N LYS A 179 6.72 -13.32 11.69
CA LYS A 179 6.57 -12.11 12.53
C LYS A 179 6.87 -10.76 11.81
N ALA A 180 6.38 -10.59 10.58
CA ALA A 180 6.43 -9.35 9.79
C ALA A 180 7.75 -9.05 9.04
N GLU A 181 8.56 -10.07 8.78
CA GLU A 181 9.69 -9.95 7.86
C GLU A 181 9.21 -10.09 6.42
N LEU A 182 9.46 -9.08 5.59
CA LEU A 182 9.16 -9.09 4.17
C LEU A 182 10.40 -9.47 3.38
N VAL A 183 10.33 -10.62 2.71
CA VAL A 183 11.38 -11.08 1.80
C VAL A 183 10.96 -10.76 0.38
N PHE A 184 11.72 -9.87 -0.28
CA PHE A 184 11.52 -9.57 -1.68
C PHE A 184 12.27 -10.55 -2.57
N TYR A 185 11.55 -11.10 -3.54
CA TYR A 185 12.13 -11.87 -4.62
C TYR A 185 12.37 -10.92 -5.80
N GLN A 186 13.64 -10.57 -6.04
CA GLN A 186 14.05 -9.83 -7.25
C GLN A 186 14.57 -10.81 -8.31
N ALA A 187 14.18 -10.60 -9.56
CA ALA A 187 14.84 -11.26 -10.68
C ALA A 187 16.29 -10.78 -10.74
N THR A 188 17.25 -11.68 -10.54
CA THR A 188 18.63 -11.41 -10.98
C THR A 188 18.62 -11.29 -12.50
N ALA A 189 19.14 -10.19 -13.04
CA ALA A 189 19.23 -9.86 -14.46
C ALA A 189 20.08 -10.84 -15.31
N LYS A 190 20.19 -12.12 -14.92
CA LYS A 190 20.96 -13.16 -15.60
C LYS A 190 20.17 -13.91 -16.68
N ASN A 191 18.93 -13.51 -16.99
CA ASN A 191 18.09 -14.18 -17.98
C ASN A 191 17.79 -13.35 -19.24
N GLU A 192 18.34 -12.14 -19.39
CA GLU A 192 18.22 -11.39 -20.64
C GLU A 192 19.04 -12.00 -21.80
N GLU A 193 19.97 -12.91 -21.53
CA GLU A 193 20.73 -13.61 -22.57
C GLU A 193 20.06 -14.90 -23.09
N ARG A 194 18.90 -15.32 -22.57
CA ARG A 194 18.26 -16.60 -22.97
C ARG A 194 16.88 -16.52 -23.59
N SER A 195 16.32 -15.34 -23.81
CA SER A 195 15.02 -15.17 -24.48
C SER A 195 15.09 -14.32 -25.74
N GLY A 196 15.97 -14.73 -26.66
CA GLY A 196 15.66 -14.64 -28.09
C GLY A 196 14.44 -15.51 -28.36
N GLY A 197 13.25 -14.94 -28.26
CA GLY A 197 12.00 -15.67 -28.47
C GLY A 197 10.79 -14.94 -27.90
N SER A 198 10.25 -14.00 -28.66
CA SER A 198 8.95 -13.39 -28.40
C SER A 198 7.87 -14.47 -28.21
N ARG A 199 7.35 -14.58 -26.98
CA ARG A 199 6.00 -15.12 -26.75
C ARG A 199 5.15 -14.04 -26.10
N LEU A 200 4.49 -13.27 -26.95
CA LEU A 200 3.27 -12.55 -26.61
C LEU A 200 2.22 -13.59 -26.16
N LEU A 201 1.92 -13.62 -24.87
CA LEU A 201 0.82 -14.43 -24.34
C LEU A 201 -0.51 -13.81 -24.74
N ARG A 202 -1.24 -14.49 -25.63
CA ARG A 202 -2.67 -14.26 -25.86
C ARG A 202 -3.42 -14.58 -24.56
N LEU A 203 -4.23 -13.63 -24.10
CA LEU A 203 -5.19 -13.87 -23.02
C LEU A 203 -6.30 -14.82 -23.53
N PRO A 204 -6.77 -15.77 -22.72
CA PRO A 204 -7.91 -16.61 -23.09
C PRO A 204 -9.18 -15.76 -23.10
N THR A 205 -9.82 -15.67 -24.26
CA THR A 205 -11.17 -15.16 -24.45
C THR A 205 -12.15 -16.22 -23.99
N THR A 206 -12.98 -15.89 -23.00
CA THR A 206 -14.35 -16.44 -22.86
C THR A 206 -15.32 -15.37 -23.29
#